data_AF-A0A975IBC1-F1
#
_entry.id   AF-A0A975IBC1-F1
#
_cell.length_a   1.000
_cell.length_b   1.000
_cell.length_c   1.000
_cell.angle_alpha   90.00
_cell.angle_beta   90.00
_cell.angle_gamma   90.00
#
_symmetry.space_group_name_H-M   'P 1'
#
loop_
_entity.id
_entity.type
_entity.pdbx_description
1 polymer ?
#
loop_
_entity_poly.entity_id
_entity_poly.type
_entity_poly.pdbx_seq_one_letter_code
_entity_poly.pdbx_strand_id
1 'polypeptide(L)'
;MTIKEFENKYWYMSELKALAKSLEIPFDTKIRKDQLEDIIIQFLKTGTVNKKNSYRSKSRNIDILNSHTYVENFSNKKETWEFIHSEMDKRIPGLKPKSGAKYWLNRWIENKLSHGEKITYNDVICEYICLNKTEGKLPQIPSCKFNNFISDYLANEKNATREDALEAWNKLKDMKIKKDYITWKKNKHI
;
A
#
# COMPACT_ATOMS: atom_id res chain seq x y z
N MET A 1 -14.09 13.74 -16.64
CA MET A 1 -13.17 13.94 -15.50
C MET A 1 -11.76 13.95 -16.03
N THR A 2 -10.97 14.97 -15.69
CA THR A 2 -9.55 15.03 -16.04
C THR A 2 -8.72 14.21 -15.04
N ILE A 3 -7.50 13.81 -15.42
CA ILE A 3 -6.57 13.09 -14.53
C ILE A 3 -6.29 13.93 -13.28
N LYS A 4 -6.08 15.25 -13.44
CA LYS A 4 -5.81 16.15 -12.33
C LYS A 4 -6.97 16.23 -11.34
N GLU A 5 -8.21 16.28 -11.83
CA GLU A 5 -9.40 16.23 -10.98
C GLU A 5 -9.48 14.90 -10.22
N PHE A 6 -9.18 13.78 -10.88
CA PHE A 6 -9.17 12.46 -10.25
C PHE A 6 -8.13 12.37 -9.14
N GLU A 7 -6.87 12.76 -9.41
CA GLU A 7 -5.76 12.68 -8.47
C GLU A 7 -5.92 13.61 -7.26
N ASN A 8 -6.57 14.76 -7.45
CA ASN A 8 -6.82 15.74 -6.38
C ASN A 8 -8.01 15.35 -5.49
N LYS A 9 -8.88 14.44 -5.92
CA LYS A 9 -9.99 13.95 -5.08
C LYS A 9 -9.49 12.90 -4.08
N TYR A 10 -10.00 12.99 -2.85
CA TYR A 10 -9.82 11.91 -1.88
C TYR A 10 -10.89 10.84 -2.09
N TRP A 11 -10.51 9.74 -2.72
CA TRP A 11 -11.43 8.64 -3.01
C TRP A 11 -11.52 7.62 -1.87
N TYR A 12 -12.72 7.15 -1.57
CA TYR A 12 -12.95 5.91 -0.84
C TYR A 12 -12.99 4.71 -1.81
N MET A 13 -12.72 3.50 -1.30
CA MET A 13 -12.71 2.30 -2.14
C MET A 13 -14.07 2.03 -2.80
N SER A 14 -15.18 2.30 -2.10
CA SER A 14 -16.53 2.18 -2.63
C SER A 14 -16.77 3.12 -3.81
N GLU A 15 -16.32 4.37 -3.69
CA GLU A 15 -16.42 5.37 -4.76
C GLU A 15 -15.59 4.98 -5.98
N LEU A 16 -14.36 4.48 -5.78
CA LEU A 16 -13.52 3.99 -6.90
C LEU A 16 -14.19 2.83 -7.63
N LYS A 17 -14.79 1.88 -6.89
CA LYS A 17 -15.52 0.77 -7.49
C LYS A 17 -16.76 1.25 -8.26
N ALA A 18 -17.48 2.24 -7.74
CA ALA A 18 -18.63 2.84 -8.42
C ALA A 18 -18.19 3.56 -9.71
N LEU A 19 -17.12 4.34 -9.64
CA LEU A 19 -16.55 5.02 -10.80
C LEU A 19 -16.08 4.01 -11.87
N ALA A 20 -15.33 2.98 -11.48
CA ALA A 20 -14.86 1.95 -12.40
C ALA A 20 -16.02 1.24 -13.10
N LYS A 21 -17.12 0.94 -12.37
CA LYS A 21 -18.35 0.38 -12.97
C LYS A 21 -18.99 1.34 -13.96
N SER A 22 -19.09 2.63 -13.65
CA SER A 22 -19.66 3.63 -14.58
C SER A 22 -18.82 3.85 -15.83
N LEU A 23 -17.51 3.56 -15.76
CA LEU A 23 -16.58 3.61 -16.89
C LEU A 23 -16.42 2.25 -17.59
N GLU A 24 -17.22 1.24 -17.21
CA GLU A 24 -17.16 -0.13 -17.74
C GLU A 24 -15.77 -0.79 -17.62
N ILE A 25 -14.97 -0.35 -16.65
CA ILE A 25 -13.64 -0.89 -16.41
C ILE A 25 -13.76 -2.23 -15.66
N PRO A 26 -13.25 -3.34 -16.21
CA PRO A 26 -13.22 -4.61 -15.48
C PRO A 26 -12.18 -4.58 -14.36
N PHE A 27 -12.56 -5.03 -13.16
CA PHE A 27 -11.65 -5.16 -12.01
C PHE A 27 -11.97 -6.40 -11.15
N ASP A 28 -10.98 -6.88 -10.41
CA ASP A 28 -11.12 -7.99 -9.46
C ASP A 28 -11.79 -7.51 -8.16
N THR A 29 -12.66 -8.32 -7.55
CA THR A 29 -13.32 -7.95 -6.29
C THR A 29 -12.35 -7.70 -5.14
N LYS A 30 -11.20 -8.37 -5.16
CA LYS A 30 -10.11 -8.27 -4.17
C LYS A 30 -9.03 -7.24 -4.56
N ILE A 31 -9.23 -6.46 -5.61
CA ILE A 31 -8.28 -5.42 -6.03
C ILE A 31 -8.02 -4.42 -4.89
N ARG A 32 -6.75 -4.01 -4.72
CA ARG A 32 -6.40 -2.96 -3.77
C ARG A 32 -6.73 -1.58 -4.32
N LYS A 33 -6.87 -0.64 -3.38
CA LYS A 33 -7.22 0.75 -3.67
C LYS A 33 -6.23 1.42 -4.62
N ASP A 34 -4.93 1.33 -4.34
CA ASP A 34 -3.87 1.90 -5.17
C ASP A 34 -3.87 1.30 -6.58
N GLN A 35 -4.06 -0.01 -6.71
CA GLN A 35 -4.13 -0.67 -8.02
C GLN A 35 -5.36 -0.23 -8.82
N LEU A 36 -6.51 -0.04 -8.16
CA LEU A 36 -7.71 0.45 -8.83
C LEU A 36 -7.56 1.92 -9.25
N GLU A 37 -6.92 2.75 -8.42
CA GLU A 37 -6.52 4.12 -8.80
C GLU A 37 -5.63 4.10 -10.06
N ASP A 38 -4.59 3.25 -10.10
CA ASP A 38 -3.70 3.11 -11.26
C ASP A 38 -4.45 2.71 -12.54
N ILE A 39 -5.37 1.74 -12.46
CA ILE A 39 -6.16 1.29 -13.60
C ILE A 39 -7.06 2.41 -14.13
N ILE A 40 -7.73 3.15 -13.23
CA ILE A 40 -8.58 4.29 -13.62
C ILE A 40 -7.71 5.40 -14.26
N ILE A 41 -6.55 5.70 -13.69
CA ILE A 41 -5.62 6.70 -14.26
C ILE A 41 -5.15 6.26 -15.66
N GLN A 42 -4.83 4.98 -15.85
CA GLN A 42 -4.47 4.45 -17.17
C GLN A 42 -5.62 4.62 -18.17
N PHE A 43 -6.83 4.24 -17.78
CA PHE A 43 -8.02 4.41 -18.62
C PHE A 43 -8.25 5.89 -19.00
N LEU A 44 -8.15 6.81 -18.04
CA LEU A 44 -8.28 8.24 -18.31
C LEU A 44 -7.18 8.80 -19.23
N LYS A 45 -6.01 8.15 -19.30
CA LYS A 45 -4.90 8.53 -20.18
C LYS A 45 -5.03 7.96 -21.59
N THR A 46 -5.41 6.70 -21.72
CA THR A 46 -5.30 5.95 -23.00
C THR A 46 -6.65 5.50 -23.57
N GLY A 47 -7.74 5.65 -22.82
CA GLY A 47 -9.06 5.11 -23.17
C GLY A 47 -9.15 3.58 -23.06
N THR A 48 -8.08 2.91 -22.61
CA THR A 48 -7.98 1.45 -22.55
C THR A 48 -7.33 1.00 -21.26
N VAL A 49 -7.65 -0.21 -20.81
CA VAL A 49 -7.00 -0.83 -19.66
C VAL A 49 -6.20 -2.05 -20.10
N ASN A 50 -4.90 -2.03 -19.83
CA ASN A 50 -4.09 -3.24 -19.96
C ASN A 50 -4.31 -4.09 -18.72
N LYS A 51 -4.83 -5.30 -18.93
CA LYS A 51 -5.00 -6.29 -17.86
C LYS A 51 -3.62 -6.74 -17.41
N LYS A 52 -3.04 -6.07 -16.41
CA LYS A 52 -1.83 -6.56 -15.74
C LYS A 52 -2.09 -7.97 -15.22
N ASN A 53 -1.08 -8.83 -15.27
CA ASN A 53 -1.12 -10.13 -14.62
C ASN A 53 -1.37 -9.90 -13.13
N SER A 54 -2.62 -10.09 -12.69
CA SER A 54 -2.88 -10.14 -11.26
C SER A 54 -2.43 -11.50 -10.78
N TYR A 55 -1.62 -11.50 -9.72
CA TYR A 55 -1.33 -12.74 -9.03
C TYR A 55 -2.65 -13.31 -8.52
N ARG A 56 -3.00 -14.48 -9.05
CA ARG A 56 -4.08 -15.31 -8.54
C ARG A 56 -3.45 -16.52 -7.89
N SER A 57 -3.86 -16.76 -6.64
CA SER A 57 -3.59 -17.98 -5.90
C SER A 57 -3.80 -19.18 -6.82
N LYS A 58 -2.74 -19.97 -7.02
CA LYS A 58 -2.73 -21.10 -7.97
C LYS A 58 -3.43 -22.33 -7.39
N SER A 59 -3.61 -22.39 -6.07
CA SER A 59 -4.21 -23.52 -5.39
C SER A 59 -5.09 -23.07 -4.22
N ARG A 60 -6.08 -23.88 -3.84
CA ARG A 60 -6.82 -23.68 -2.58
C ARG A 60 -6.03 -24.12 -1.35
N ASN A 61 -4.88 -24.76 -1.55
CA ASN A 61 -4.07 -25.28 -0.46
C ASN A 61 -3.34 -24.14 0.24
N ILE A 62 -3.23 -24.28 1.55
CA ILE A 62 -2.48 -23.37 2.40
C ILE A 62 -1.01 -23.73 2.24
N ASP A 63 -0.16 -22.73 2.02
CA ASP A 63 1.28 -22.93 1.93
C ASP A 63 1.81 -23.56 3.24
N ILE A 64 2.70 -24.54 3.10
CA ILE A 64 3.42 -25.10 4.24
C ILE A 64 4.44 -24.05 4.69
N LEU A 65 4.36 -23.62 5.95
CA LEU A 65 5.26 -22.61 6.52
C LEU A 65 6.61 -23.25 6.88
N ASN A 66 7.56 -23.18 5.96
CA ASN A 66 8.94 -23.64 6.12
C ASN A 66 9.86 -22.74 5.29
N SER A 67 11.06 -22.44 5.76
CA SER A 67 11.97 -21.54 5.04
C SER A 67 12.29 -22.00 3.60
N HIS A 68 12.27 -23.30 3.32
CA HIS A 68 12.64 -23.87 2.02
C HIS A 68 11.45 -24.10 1.07
N THR A 69 10.21 -23.89 1.53
CA THR A 69 9.03 -24.07 0.68
C THR A 69 8.79 -22.84 -0.17
N TYR A 70 8.31 -23.07 -1.39
CA TYR A 70 7.87 -22.01 -2.29
C TYR A 70 6.59 -21.35 -1.78
N VAL A 71 6.51 -20.04 -1.99
CA VAL A 71 5.30 -19.26 -1.73
C VAL A 71 4.39 -19.38 -2.95
N GLU A 72 3.26 -20.07 -2.77
CA GLU A 72 2.28 -20.27 -3.84
C GLU A 72 0.97 -19.54 -3.58
N ASN A 73 0.63 -19.30 -2.31
CA ASN A 73 -0.63 -18.73 -1.83
C ASN A 73 -0.39 -17.93 -0.53
N PHE A 74 0.51 -16.93 -0.57
CA PHE A 74 0.83 -16.11 0.59
C PHE A 74 -0.41 -15.59 1.32
N SER A 75 -0.45 -15.82 2.63
CA SER A 75 -1.58 -15.53 3.50
C SER A 75 -1.21 -14.51 4.57
N ASN A 76 -2.11 -13.55 4.84
CA ASN A 76 -1.91 -12.55 5.89
C ASN A 76 -2.44 -12.99 7.28
N LYS A 77 -2.63 -14.30 7.48
CA LYS A 77 -3.11 -14.87 8.74
C LYS A 77 -2.07 -14.79 9.86
N LYS A 78 -2.53 -14.94 11.11
CA LYS A 78 -1.71 -14.84 12.32
C LYS A 78 -0.53 -15.81 12.27
N GLU A 79 -0.77 -17.06 11.88
CA GLU A 79 0.24 -18.14 11.84
C GLU A 79 1.38 -17.82 10.88
N THR A 80 1.07 -17.24 9.71
CA THR A 80 2.09 -16.83 8.73
C THR A 80 2.99 -15.73 9.30
N TRP A 81 2.41 -14.77 10.02
CA TRP A 81 3.18 -13.69 10.64
C TRP A 81 3.95 -14.16 11.87
N GLU A 82 3.40 -15.05 12.69
CA GLU A 82 4.12 -15.67 13.81
C GLU A 82 5.35 -16.43 13.31
N PHE A 83 5.22 -17.19 12.23
CA PHE A 83 6.35 -17.85 11.57
C PHE A 83 7.41 -16.86 11.08
N ILE A 84 7.03 -15.84 10.31
CA ILE A 84 7.97 -14.82 9.80
C ILE A 84 8.68 -14.09 10.95
N HIS A 85 7.95 -13.73 12.02
CA HIS A 85 8.52 -13.03 13.17
C HIS A 85 9.47 -13.93 13.96
N SER A 86 9.12 -15.21 14.17
CA SER A 86 10.00 -16.17 14.83
C SER A 86 11.31 -16.36 14.04
N GLU A 87 11.22 -16.51 12.72
CA GLU A 87 12.41 -16.65 11.88
C GLU A 87 13.25 -15.36 11.81
N MET A 88 12.61 -14.19 11.81
CA MET A 88 13.30 -12.91 11.90
C MET A 88 14.06 -12.79 13.23
N ASP A 89 13.43 -13.12 14.36
CA ASP A 89 14.02 -13.00 15.69
C ASP A 89 15.19 -13.97 15.89
N LYS A 90 15.09 -15.20 15.37
CA LYS A 90 16.22 -16.16 15.36
C LYS A 90 17.45 -15.61 14.63
N ARG A 91 17.25 -14.86 13.54
CA ARG A 91 18.34 -14.35 12.69
C ARG A 91 18.90 -13.04 13.21
N ILE A 92 18.04 -12.12 13.64
CA ILE A 92 18.40 -10.80 14.14
C ILE A 92 17.59 -10.51 15.42
N PRO A 93 18.04 -11.04 16.57
CA PRO A 93 17.35 -10.85 17.84
C PRO A 93 17.15 -9.37 18.16
N GLY A 94 15.94 -9.01 18.59
CA GLY A 94 15.61 -7.63 18.99
C GLY A 94 15.31 -6.65 17.85
N LEU A 95 15.32 -7.10 16.58
CA LEU A 95 14.86 -6.28 15.46
C LEU A 95 13.35 -6.00 15.58
N LYS A 96 12.98 -4.73 15.69
CA LYS A 96 11.57 -4.31 15.79
C LYS A 96 10.96 -4.08 14.41
N PRO A 97 9.75 -4.60 14.15
CA PRO A 97 9.00 -4.28 12.94
C PRO A 97 8.77 -2.77 12.76
N LYS A 98 9.15 -2.23 11.59
CA LYS A 98 8.85 -0.86 11.18
C LYS A 98 7.41 -0.73 10.71
N SER A 99 6.82 0.44 10.97
CA SER A 99 5.52 0.80 10.40
C SER A 99 5.59 0.75 8.86
N GLY A 100 4.60 0.09 8.25
CA GLY A 100 4.52 -0.09 6.80
C GLY A 100 5.32 -1.26 6.22
N ALA A 101 6.23 -1.91 6.97
CA ALA A 101 7.04 -3.03 6.46
C ALA A 101 6.17 -4.18 5.95
N LYS A 102 5.08 -4.50 6.66
CA LYS A 102 4.10 -5.51 6.23
C LYS A 102 3.42 -5.17 4.89
N TYR A 103 3.11 -3.90 4.66
CA TYR A 103 2.53 -3.46 3.38
C TYR A 103 3.53 -3.63 2.24
N TRP A 104 4.77 -3.17 2.45
CA TRP A 104 5.81 -3.25 1.43
C TRP A 104 6.22 -4.70 1.14
N LEU A 105 6.29 -5.56 2.15
CA LEU A 105 6.52 -6.99 1.95
C LEU A 105 5.42 -7.62 1.09
N ASN A 106 4.14 -7.35 1.41
CA ASN A 106 3.03 -7.86 0.60
C ASN A 106 3.11 -7.38 -0.85
N ARG A 107 3.47 -6.11 -1.07
CA ARG A 107 3.67 -5.56 -2.42
C ARG A 107 4.83 -6.22 -3.17
N TRP A 108 5.93 -6.50 -2.47
CA TRP A 108 7.08 -7.19 -3.03
C TRP A 108 6.70 -8.62 -3.45
N ILE A 109 6.05 -9.40 -2.56
CA ILE A 109 5.58 -10.76 -2.85
C ILE A 109 4.68 -10.77 -4.08
N GLU A 110 3.68 -9.90 -4.13
CA GLU A 110 2.76 -9.84 -5.27
C GLU A 110 3.45 -9.46 -6.57
N ASN A 111 4.41 -8.54 -6.51
CA ASN A 111 5.21 -8.18 -7.68
C ASN A 111 5.99 -9.40 -8.18
N LYS A 112 6.67 -10.12 -7.30
CA LYS A 112 7.39 -11.36 -7.65
C LYS A 112 6.49 -12.40 -8.29
N LEU A 113 5.37 -12.72 -7.63
CA LEU A 113 4.48 -13.77 -8.10
C LEU A 113 3.71 -13.39 -9.39
N SER A 114 3.39 -12.10 -9.60
CA SER A 114 2.76 -11.63 -10.85
C SER A 114 3.69 -11.67 -12.07
N HIS A 115 5.01 -11.66 -11.85
CA HIS A 115 6.01 -11.84 -12.91
C HIS A 115 6.43 -13.31 -13.07
N GLY A 116 5.74 -14.25 -12.39
CA GLY A 116 6.03 -15.68 -12.48
C GLY A 116 7.30 -16.11 -11.76
N GLU A 117 7.91 -15.23 -10.96
CA GLU A 117 9.08 -15.57 -10.16
C GLU A 117 8.70 -16.59 -9.07
N LYS A 118 9.60 -17.54 -8.82
CA LYS A 118 9.47 -18.49 -7.71
C LYS A 118 10.28 -17.97 -6.53
N ILE A 119 9.61 -17.63 -5.46
CA ILE A 119 10.22 -17.19 -4.20
C ILE A 119 9.91 -18.20 -3.10
N THR A 120 10.82 -18.34 -2.15
CA THR A 120 10.68 -19.16 -0.95
C THR A 120 10.26 -18.31 0.24
N TYR A 121 9.81 -18.95 1.32
CA TYR A 121 9.62 -18.24 2.59
C TYR A 121 10.93 -17.68 3.16
N ASN A 122 12.08 -18.30 2.87
CA ASN A 122 13.38 -17.72 3.22
C ASN A 122 13.57 -16.34 2.57
N ASP A 123 13.20 -16.19 1.29
CA ASP A 123 13.29 -14.91 0.58
C ASP A 123 12.36 -13.87 1.20
N VAL A 124 11.14 -14.29 1.58
CA VAL A 124 10.18 -13.43 2.31
C VAL A 124 10.76 -12.94 3.64
N ILE A 125 11.40 -13.82 4.42
CA ILE A 125 12.02 -13.47 5.70
C ILE A 125 13.18 -12.50 5.49
N CYS A 126 14.04 -12.77 4.50
CA CYS A 126 15.16 -11.89 4.15
C CYS A 126 14.67 -10.50 3.74
N GLU A 127 13.68 -10.42 2.85
CA GLU A 127 13.10 -9.13 2.43
C GLU A 127 12.47 -8.39 3.63
N TYR A 128 11.77 -9.10 4.50
CA TYR A 128 11.20 -8.48 5.70
C TYR A 128 12.28 -7.93 6.64
N ILE A 129 13.40 -8.64 6.81
CA ILE A 129 14.55 -8.13 7.56
C ILE A 129 15.12 -6.88 6.88
N CYS A 130 15.31 -6.89 5.56
CA CYS A 130 15.82 -5.75 4.79
C CYS A 130 14.94 -4.50 4.98
N LEU A 131 13.61 -4.65 4.85
CA LEU A 131 12.66 -3.56 5.08
C LEU A 131 12.76 -3.01 6.51
N ASN A 132 12.90 -3.87 7.51
CA ASN A 132 13.01 -3.45 8.91
C ASN A 132 14.38 -2.86 9.28
N LYS A 133 15.43 -3.15 8.52
CA LYS A 133 16.77 -2.56 8.68
C LYS A 133 16.97 -1.23 7.95
N THR A 134 16.06 -0.87 7.03
CA THR A 134 16.17 0.37 6.25
C THR A 134 16.34 1.58 7.15
N GLU A 135 17.33 2.42 6.88
CA GLU A 135 17.55 3.67 7.63
C GLU A 135 16.37 4.64 7.46
N GLY A 136 16.04 5.37 8.53
CA GLY A 136 14.90 6.29 8.50
C GLY A 136 13.53 5.61 8.36
N LYS A 137 12.60 6.32 7.72
CA LYS A 137 11.22 5.87 7.50
C LYS A 137 11.12 5.13 6.16
N LEU A 138 10.31 4.07 6.13
CA LEU A 138 9.92 3.44 4.87
C LEU A 138 9.12 4.40 3.99
N PRO A 139 9.09 4.18 2.66
CA PRO A 139 8.29 5.01 1.76
C PRO A 139 6.82 5.04 2.16
N GLN A 140 6.18 6.18 1.88
CA GLN A 140 4.76 6.38 2.12
C GLN A 140 3.89 5.40 1.34
N ILE A 141 2.85 4.89 1.98
CA ILE A 141 1.95 3.91 1.36
C ILE A 141 0.96 4.66 0.47
N PRO A 142 0.96 4.47 -0.87
CA PRO A 142 0.16 5.31 -1.78
C PRO A 142 -1.34 5.32 -1.48
N SER A 143 -1.91 4.18 -1.09
CA SER A 143 -3.32 4.05 -0.75
C SER A 143 -3.73 4.74 0.57
N CYS A 144 -2.76 5.05 1.43
CA CYS A 144 -2.96 5.52 2.80
C CYS A 144 -2.71 7.02 2.95
N LYS A 145 -3.22 7.84 2.01
CA LYS A 145 -3.02 9.31 1.96
C LYS A 145 -3.27 10.00 3.31
N PHE A 146 -4.32 9.59 4.03
CA PHE A 146 -4.60 10.09 5.40
C PHE A 146 -3.46 9.81 6.38
N ASN A 147 -3.03 8.55 6.51
CA ASN A 147 -1.98 8.18 7.47
C ASN A 147 -0.65 8.86 7.12
N ASN A 148 -0.33 8.96 5.82
CA ASN A 148 0.85 9.66 5.34
C ASN A 148 0.79 11.13 5.74
N PHE A 149 -0.33 11.81 5.49
CA PHE A 149 -0.53 13.21 5.86
C PHE A 149 -0.39 13.43 7.36
N ILE A 150 -1.06 12.63 8.20
CA ILE A 150 -0.99 12.77 9.66
C ILE A 150 0.44 12.54 10.15
N SER A 151 1.15 11.55 9.61
CA SER A 151 2.54 11.27 10.00
C SER A 151 3.49 12.41 9.61
N ASP A 152 3.32 12.97 8.41
CA ASP A 152 4.13 14.10 7.96
C ASP A 152 3.81 15.37 8.74
N TYR A 153 2.54 15.64 9.01
CA TYR A 153 2.10 16.80 9.77
C TYR A 153 2.75 16.82 11.16
N LEU A 154 2.62 15.71 11.91
CA LEU A 154 3.20 15.59 13.25
C LEU A 154 4.72 15.60 13.27
N ALA A 155 5.37 15.21 12.16
CA ALA A 155 6.82 15.25 12.04
C ALA A 155 7.37 16.64 11.72
N ASN A 156 6.56 17.54 11.13
CA ASN A 156 7.03 18.82 10.60
C ASN A 156 6.42 20.04 11.31
N GLU A 157 5.27 19.93 11.98
CA GLU A 157 4.68 21.00 12.78
C GLU A 157 5.11 20.88 14.24
N LYS A 158 5.82 21.89 14.76
CA LYS A 158 6.26 21.91 16.16
C LYS A 158 5.06 22.04 17.10
N ASN A 159 5.07 21.26 18.19
CA ASN A 159 4.02 21.24 19.22
C ASN A 159 2.61 20.89 18.69
N ALA A 160 2.52 20.33 17.49
CA ALA A 160 1.25 19.92 16.92
C ALA A 160 0.68 18.68 17.63
N THR A 161 -0.62 18.74 17.88
CA THR A 161 -1.40 17.62 18.39
C THR A 161 -1.98 16.79 17.24
N ARG A 162 -2.51 15.61 17.56
CA ARG A 162 -3.20 14.78 16.59
C ARG A 162 -4.49 15.47 16.11
N GLU A 163 -5.14 16.20 17.00
CA GLU A 163 -6.35 16.98 16.76
C GLU A 163 -6.08 18.07 15.71
N ASP A 164 -4.95 18.79 15.82
CA ASP A 164 -4.54 19.79 14.82
C ASP A 164 -4.34 19.14 13.43
N ALA A 165 -3.71 17.96 13.41
CA ALA A 165 -3.50 17.22 12.17
C ALA A 165 -4.82 16.76 11.53
N LEU A 166 -5.80 16.36 12.35
CA LEU A 166 -7.14 15.98 11.90
C LEU A 166 -7.91 17.18 11.33
N GLU A 167 -7.83 18.34 11.98
CA GLU A 167 -8.47 19.57 11.49
C GLU A 167 -7.87 19.98 10.14
N ALA A 168 -6.54 19.99 10.04
CA ALA A 168 -5.84 20.28 8.80
C ALA A 168 -6.19 19.30 7.68
N TRP A 169 -6.28 18.01 7.99
CA TRP A 169 -6.69 16.98 7.04
C TRP A 169 -8.12 17.21 6.54
N ASN A 170 -9.07 17.48 7.44
CA ASN A 170 -10.47 17.71 7.06
C ASN A 170 -10.59 18.89 6.10
N LYS A 171 -9.89 20.01 6.37
CA LYS A 171 -9.81 21.13 5.43
C LYS A 171 -9.23 20.71 4.08
N LEU A 172 -8.11 19.96 4.09
CA LEU A 172 -7.45 19.49 2.87
C LEU A 172 -8.34 18.59 2.02
N LYS A 173 -9.19 17.74 2.63
CA LYS A 173 -10.06 16.79 1.89
C LYS A 173 -10.96 17.51 0.89
N ASP A 174 -11.48 18.67 1.25
CA ASP A 174 -12.47 19.41 0.47
C ASP A 174 -11.84 20.30 -0.62
N MET A 175 -10.55 20.62 -0.49
CA MET A 175 -9.81 21.39 -1.48
C MET A 175 -9.66 20.59 -2.80
N LYS A 176 -9.61 21.24 -3.96
CA LYS A 176 -9.34 20.57 -5.25
C LYS A 176 -7.84 20.46 -5.55
N ILE A 177 -7.04 20.10 -4.53
CA ILE A 177 -5.58 19.95 -4.59
C ILE A 177 -5.13 18.57 -4.10
N LYS A 178 -3.88 18.20 -4.40
CA LYS A 178 -3.27 16.93 -4.01
C LYS A 178 -3.30 16.74 -2.48
N LYS A 179 -3.66 15.53 -2.06
CA LYS A 179 -3.87 15.15 -0.64
C LYS A 179 -2.57 14.74 0.05
N ASP A 180 -1.59 15.64 0.09
CA ASP A 180 -0.35 15.45 0.82
C ASP A 180 0.04 16.69 1.65
N TYR A 181 0.95 16.47 2.62
CA TYR A 181 1.36 17.50 3.57
C TYR A 181 2.03 18.70 2.89
N ILE A 182 2.91 18.44 1.92
CA ILE A 182 3.65 19.48 1.20
C ILE A 182 2.69 20.42 0.47
N THR A 183 1.69 19.87 -0.21
CA THR A 183 0.69 20.64 -0.94
C THR A 183 -0.19 21.42 0.03
N TRP A 184 -0.66 20.81 1.11
CA TRP A 184 -1.39 21.52 2.15
C TRP A 184 -0.59 22.69 2.73
N LYS A 185 0.68 22.48 3.10
CA LYS A 185 1.53 23.51 3.72
C LYS A 185 1.67 24.75 2.83
N LYS A 186 1.72 24.57 1.51
CA LYS A 186 1.80 25.66 0.53
C LYS A 186 0.47 26.43 0.37
N ASN A 187 -0.66 25.79 0.64
CA ASN A 187 -1.99 26.34 0.37
C ASN A 187 -2.79 26.64 1.65
N LYS A 188 -2.24 26.42 2.85
CA LYS A 188 -2.97 26.57 4.13
C LYS A 188 -3.37 28.00 4.48
N HIS A 189 -2.89 28.99 3.72
CA HIS A 189 -3.17 30.42 3.90
C HIS A 189 -4.02 31.00 2.78
N ILE A 190 -4.48 30.14 1.85
CA ILE A 190 -5.43 30.47 0.79
C ILE A 190 -6.81 30.08 1.28
#